data_AF-A0A554VSG8-F1
#
_entry.id   AF-A0A554VSG8-F1
#
_cell.length_a   1.000
_cell.length_b   1.000
_cell.length_c   1.000
_cell.angle_alpha   90.00
_cell.angle_beta   90.00
_cell.angle_gamma   90.00
#
_symmetry.space_group_name_H-M   'P 1'
#
loop_
_entity.id
_entity.type
_entity.pdbx_description
1 polymer ?
#
loop_
_entity_poly.entity_id
_entity_poly.type
_entity_poly.pdbx_seq_one_letter_code
_entity_poly.pdbx_strand_id
1 'polypeptide(L)' 'MVTPTMLSDLTTAAVGGPAGNYIEARTEAEIIEAVR' A
#
# COMPACT_ATOMS: atom_id res chain seq x y z
N MET A 1 -17.28 -0.92 -8.05
CA MET A 1 -16.53 0.03 -7.18
C MET A 1 -15.31 -0.72 -6.68
N VAL A 2 -14.11 -0.17 -6.81
CA VAL A 2 -12.90 -0.78 -6.23
C VAL A 2 -12.84 -0.36 -4.77
N THR A 3 -12.78 -1.31 -3.84
CA THR A 3 -12.59 -1.02 -2.42
C THR A 3 -11.15 -0.56 -2.21
N PRO A 4 -10.90 0.62 -1.61
CA PRO A 4 -9.54 1.09 -1.37
C PRO A 4 -8.86 0.23 -0.30
N THR A 5 -7.55 0.02 -0.43
CA THR A 5 -6.74 -0.64 0.60
C THR A 5 -6.74 0.20 1.88
N MET A 6 -7.15 -0.37 3.00
CA MET A 6 -7.15 0.33 4.29
C MET A 6 -5.81 0.15 5.00
N LEU A 7 -5.24 1.24 5.52
CA LEU A 7 -4.01 1.16 6.31
C LEU A 7 -4.22 0.39 7.63
N SER A 8 -5.45 0.35 8.14
CA SER A 8 -5.81 -0.53 9.27
C SER A 8 -5.53 -2.00 8.98
N ASP A 9 -5.71 -2.45 7.74
CA ASP A 9 -5.56 -3.86 7.40
C ASP A 9 -4.07 -4.25 7.24
N LEU A 10 -3.19 -3.26 7.08
CA LEU A 10 -1.76 -3.44 6.87
C LEU A 10 -0.93 -3.23 8.15
N THR A 11 -1.53 -2.77 9.25
CA THR A 11 -0.82 -2.42 10.49
C THR A 11 -1.30 -3.25 11.67
N THR A 12 -0.38 -3.69 12.54
CA THR A 12 -0.73 -4.45 13.76
C THR A 12 -1.60 -3.65 14.73
N ALA A 13 -1.49 -2.31 14.69
CA ALA A 13 -2.32 -1.43 15.50
C ALA A 13 -3.77 -1.33 15.00
N ALA A 14 -4.07 -1.81 13.78
CA ALA A 14 -5.36 -1.67 13.12
C ALA A 14 -5.84 -0.20 12.99
N VAL A 15 -4.91 0.74 12.81
CA VAL A 15 -5.20 2.17 12.69
C VAL A 15 -4.84 2.69 11.30
N GLY A 16 -5.71 3.52 10.74
CA GLY A 16 -5.46 4.28 9.51
C GLY A 16 -6.58 4.13 8.48
N GLY A 17 -6.81 5.19 7.70
CA GLY A 17 -7.86 5.24 6.68
C GLY A 17 -7.44 4.63 5.33
N PRO A 18 -8.16 4.97 4.25
CA PRO A 18 -7.83 4.54 2.89
C PRO A 18 -6.44 5.02 2.45
N ALA A 19 -5.63 4.13 1.90
CA ALA A 19 -4.38 4.50 1.25
C ALA A 19 -4.66 5.32 -0.01
N GLY A 20 -3.94 6.45 -0.19
CA GLY A 20 -4.04 7.26 -1.41
C GLY A 20 -3.50 6.53 -2.65
N ASN A 21 -2.47 5.70 -2.46
CA ASN A 21 -1.94 4.75 -3.42
C ASN A 21 -1.31 3.57 -2.65
N TYR A 22 -1.41 2.35 -3.18
CA TYR A 22 -0.79 1.16 -2.60
C TYR A 22 -0.16 0.31 -3.69
N ILE A 23 1.14 0.03 -3.57
CA ILE A 23 1.92 -0.79 -4.50
C ILE A 23 2.64 -1.87 -3.68
N GLU A 24 2.39 -3.14 -4.01
CA GLU A 24 3.13 -4.27 -3.43
C GLU A 24 4.31 -4.60 -4.35
N ALA A 25 5.52 -4.27 -3.91
CA ALA A 25 6.76 -4.64 -4.61
C ALA A 25 7.36 -5.91 -3.99
N ARG A 26 7.83 -6.80 -4.85
CA ARG A 26 8.49 -8.07 -4.50
C ARG A 26 9.93 -8.15 -5.00
N THR A 27 10.35 -7.19 -5.81
CA THR A 27 11.74 -7.06 -6.28
C THR A 27 12.25 -5.63 -6.10
N GLU A 28 13.58 -5.49 -6.07
CA GLU A 28 14.21 -4.17 -6.03
C GLU A 28 13.85 -3.31 -7.24
N ALA A 29 13.77 -3.91 -8.43
CA ALA A 29 13.38 -3.20 -9.65
C ALA A 29 11.96 -2.61 -9.54
N GLU A 30 11.02 -3.35 -8.94
CA GLU A 30 9.65 -2.87 -8.70
C GLU A 30 9.62 -1.72 -7.67
N ILE A 31 10.50 -1.74 -6.66
CA ILE A 31 10.65 -0.64 -5.71
C ILE A 31 11.16 0.62 -6.43
N ILE A 32 12.17 0.49 -7.29
CA ILE A 32 12.73 1.61 -8.06
C ILE A 32 11.67 2.25 -8.96
N GLU A 33 10.84 1.44 -9.61
CA GLU A 33 9.76 1.93 -10.46
C GLU A 33 8.68 2.66 -9.67
N ALA A 34 8.32 2.17 -8.47
CA ALA A 34 7.27 2.78 -7.64
C ALA A 34 7.63 4.18 -7.09
N VAL A 35 8.91 4.53 -7.03
CA VAL A 35 9.41 5.81 -6.48
C VAL A 35 9.70 6.85 -7.57
N ARG A 36 9.90 6.42 -8.81
CA ARG A 36 10.21 7.31 -9.94
C ARG A 36 9.05 8.21 -10.31
#